data_AF-A0A7S1DRD2-F1
#
_entry.id   AF-A0A7S1DRD2-F1
#
_cell.length_a   1.000
_cell.length_b   1.000
_cell.length_c   1.000
_cell.angle_alpha   90.00
_cell.angle_beta   90.00
_cell.angle_gamma   90.00
#
_symmetry.space_group_name_H-M   'P 1'
#
loop_
_entity.id
_entity.type
_entity.pdbx_description
1 polymer ?
#
loop_
_entity_poly.entity_id
_entity_poly.type
_entity_poly.pdbx_seq_one_letter_code
_entity_poly.pdbx_strand_id
1 'polypeptide(L)'
;AMASGGMGDGGSSRGVGRSQHQENVEYLYASLKQVYKKAFLPLEEYYSFPDFFSPTMSDNDIDAKPFVLLLGQYSVGKTSFINHLLGDRPQGYPGSNVGPEPTTDRFMAIMHGKEDRVLPGNAVAVSPGKPFRGLQIFGNAFLQKFQCAEMRSEILESMTLIDTPGVLSGEKQRIGRNYDMSNVCKWFAERSDLILILFDAHKLDISDELKTVIEGLRGHDDKIRIVLNKADQVNPQQLMRVYGALMWSLGKVFKTPEVTRVYISSFWRREYAAAGAQSQILFDREKDDLFRDLRDIPKNAAVRRVNELVKRARTAKVHSLVCACLRKMMPAMFGKEKKQKELLANLEIIFQAVAQEHGISPGDFPDAEIYREKLIRWTGTGRNLSSLPKLNKELVKRLDDCLANDIPALLRPLAMGNEGNEWERESMNMIQQYDQPAHSSAFDVSTQDQNEDALAWASLARQAAGKSDEDGDVSWEGVKSLHRPAKHHQPSQGGHFDREQRSE
;
A
#
# COMPACT_ATOMS: atom_id res chain seq x y z
N ALA A 1 -25.94 -75.51 -1.56
CA ALA A 1 -24.64 -76.20 -1.53
C ALA A 1 -23.60 -75.26 -2.13
N MET A 2 -22.53 -75.00 -1.37
CA MET A 2 -21.24 -74.34 -1.70
C MET A 2 -21.31 -72.88 -2.22
N ALA A 3 -20.87 -71.82 -1.52
CA ALA A 3 -19.68 -71.54 -0.69
C ALA A 3 -18.35 -71.40 -1.47
N SER A 4 -18.02 -70.14 -1.81
CA SER A 4 -16.68 -69.53 -1.93
C SER A 4 -16.92 -68.01 -2.05
N GLY A 5 -16.52 -67.11 -1.15
CA GLY A 5 -15.23 -67.01 -0.48
C GLY A 5 -14.45 -65.87 -1.16
N GLY A 6 -14.76 -64.61 -0.83
CA GLY A 6 -14.08 -63.42 -1.32
C GLY A 6 -14.08 -62.34 -0.24
N MET A 7 -12.94 -62.22 0.43
CA MET A 7 -12.65 -61.29 1.51
C MET A 7 -12.64 -59.84 1.02
N GLY A 8 -12.78 -58.93 1.98
CA GLY A 8 -13.15 -57.54 1.75
C GLY A 8 -12.15 -56.70 0.99
N ASP A 9 -12.65 -55.59 0.46
CA ASP A 9 -11.90 -54.35 0.50
C ASP A 9 -12.87 -53.23 0.88
N GLY A 10 -12.89 -52.94 2.20
CA GLY A 10 -13.51 -51.76 2.74
C GLY A 10 -12.67 -50.56 2.34
N GLY A 11 -12.94 -50.02 1.16
CA GLY A 11 -12.41 -48.74 0.70
C GLY A 11 -12.87 -47.62 1.61
N SER A 12 -12.18 -47.47 2.75
CA SER A 12 -12.13 -46.25 3.53
C SER A 12 -11.85 -45.11 2.57
N SER A 13 -12.84 -44.22 2.40
CA SER A 13 -12.66 -42.90 1.82
C SER A 13 -11.67 -42.13 2.70
N ARG A 14 -10.38 -42.37 2.50
CA ARG A 14 -9.32 -41.53 3.03
C ARG A 14 -9.54 -40.14 2.46
N GLY A 15 -9.95 -39.22 3.33
CA GLY A 15 -10.06 -37.82 3.00
C GLY A 15 -8.77 -37.36 2.33
N VAL A 16 -8.92 -36.54 1.29
CA VAL A 16 -7.81 -35.85 0.63
C VAL A 16 -7.00 -35.17 1.72
N GLY A 17 -5.81 -35.73 2.04
CA GLY A 17 -4.93 -35.19 3.07
C GLY A 17 -4.57 -33.76 2.72
N ARG A 18 -4.68 -32.85 3.69
CA ARG A 18 -4.22 -31.47 3.53
C ARG A 18 -2.73 -31.49 3.21
N SER A 19 -2.29 -30.59 2.34
CA SER A 19 -0.86 -30.50 2.03
C SER A 19 -0.11 -29.94 3.25
N GLN A 20 1.09 -30.45 3.53
CA GLN A 20 1.98 -29.94 4.59
C GLN A 20 2.19 -28.41 4.47
N HIS A 21 2.22 -27.90 3.24
CA HIS A 21 2.31 -26.47 2.97
C HIS A 21 1.11 -25.69 3.52
N GLN A 22 -0.11 -26.19 3.34
CA GLN A 22 -1.32 -25.53 3.83
C GLN A 22 -1.37 -25.49 5.36
N GLU A 23 -0.93 -26.56 6.02
CA GLU A 23 -0.81 -26.61 7.49
C GLU A 23 0.23 -25.61 8.01
N ASN A 24 1.37 -25.48 7.33
CA ASN A 24 2.41 -24.50 7.68
C ASN A 24 1.90 -23.06 7.52
N VAL A 25 1.08 -22.77 6.49
CA VAL A 25 0.48 -21.44 6.28
C VAL A 25 -0.59 -21.13 7.34
N GLU A 26 -1.43 -22.10 7.70
CA GLU A 26 -2.42 -21.93 8.78
C GLU A 26 -1.72 -21.65 10.13
N TYR A 27 -0.66 -22.40 10.44
CA TYR A 27 0.15 -22.17 11.63
C TYR A 27 0.82 -20.79 11.63
N LEU A 28 1.35 -20.35 10.48
CA LEU A 28 1.92 -19.03 10.31
C LEU A 28 0.89 -17.95 10.63
N TYR A 29 -0.30 -17.99 10.04
CA TYR A 29 -1.32 -16.96 10.25
C TYR A 29 -1.83 -16.95 11.69
N ALA A 30 -2.01 -18.11 12.31
CA ALA A 30 -2.34 -18.19 13.73
C ALA A 30 -1.26 -17.53 14.61
N SER A 31 0.02 -17.77 14.29
CA SER A 31 1.16 -17.20 15.02
C SER A 31 1.29 -15.70 14.79
N LEU A 32 1.09 -15.22 13.55
CA LEU A 32 1.14 -13.79 13.22
C LEU A 32 0.07 -12.99 13.97
N LYS A 33 -1.14 -13.53 14.17
CA LYS A 33 -2.16 -12.89 15.00
C LYS A 33 -1.72 -12.74 16.45
N GLN A 34 -1.11 -13.78 17.02
CA GLN A 34 -0.61 -13.73 18.39
C GLN A 34 0.52 -12.71 18.54
N VAL A 35 1.46 -12.72 17.59
CA VAL A 35 2.57 -11.76 17.52
C VAL A 35 2.04 -10.33 17.39
N TYR A 36 1.10 -10.07 16.48
CA TYR A 36 0.50 -8.75 16.31
C TYR A 36 -0.16 -8.26 17.61
N LYS A 37 -1.02 -9.08 18.23
CA LYS A 37 -1.70 -8.73 19.48
C LYS A 37 -0.74 -8.49 20.65
N LYS A 38 0.38 -9.22 20.70
CA LYS A 38 1.34 -9.16 21.81
C LYS A 38 2.33 -7.99 21.68
N ALA A 39 2.86 -7.76 20.48
CA ALA A 39 3.98 -6.84 20.24
C ALA A 39 3.58 -5.55 19.51
N PHE A 40 2.64 -5.62 18.56
CA PHE A 40 2.30 -4.49 17.68
C PHE A 40 1.17 -3.65 18.25
N LEU A 41 0.03 -4.30 18.51
CA LEU A 41 -1.20 -3.64 18.92
C LEU A 41 -1.01 -2.73 20.16
N PRO A 42 -0.30 -3.13 21.22
CA PRO A 42 -0.10 -2.27 22.39
C PRO A 42 0.68 -0.99 22.05
N LEU A 43 1.66 -1.05 21.14
CA LEU A 43 2.41 0.11 20.70
C LEU A 43 1.54 1.02 19.83
N GLU A 44 0.79 0.44 18.90
CA GLU A 44 -0.11 1.17 18.00
C GLU A 44 -1.20 1.92 18.77
N GLU A 45 -1.82 1.29 19.75
CA GLU A 45 -2.83 1.91 20.62
C GLU A 45 -2.22 3.03 21.48
N TYR A 46 -1.07 2.75 22.11
CA TYR A 46 -0.41 3.72 23.00
C TYR A 46 -0.06 5.03 22.27
N TYR A 47 0.44 4.95 21.04
CA TYR A 47 0.81 6.12 20.23
C TYR A 47 -0.27 6.60 19.26
N SER A 48 -1.52 6.10 19.38
CA SER A 48 -2.62 6.50 18.50
C SER A 48 -2.32 6.29 17.01
N PHE A 49 -1.59 5.24 16.65
CA PHE A 49 -1.19 4.93 15.27
C PHE A 49 -2.35 4.99 14.25
N PRO A 50 -3.58 4.54 14.56
CA PRO A 50 -4.72 4.66 13.64
C PRO A 50 -5.09 6.09 13.23
N ASP A 51 -4.79 7.09 14.07
CA ASP A 51 -5.06 8.50 13.75
C ASP A 51 -4.06 9.04 12.71
N PHE A 52 -2.89 8.39 12.56
CA PHE A 52 -1.79 8.84 11.73
C PHE A 52 -1.53 7.97 10.50
N PHE A 53 -1.89 6.69 10.53
CA PHE A 53 -1.55 5.77 9.45
C PHE A 53 -2.77 4.99 9.02
N SER A 54 -2.92 3.77 9.53
CA SER A 54 -3.98 2.86 9.15
C SER A 54 -4.61 2.23 10.39
N PRO A 55 -5.88 1.80 10.30
CA PRO A 55 -6.57 1.12 11.40
C PRO A 55 -5.79 -0.08 11.93
N THR A 56 -6.07 -0.47 13.17
CA THR A 56 -5.56 -1.71 13.76
C THR A 56 -6.03 -2.92 12.94
N MET A 57 -5.17 -3.92 12.78
CA MET A 57 -5.51 -5.14 12.06
C MET A 57 -6.37 -6.06 12.91
N SER A 58 -7.43 -6.59 12.32
CA SER A 58 -8.23 -7.67 12.89
C SER A 58 -7.69 -9.04 12.47
N ASP A 59 -8.11 -10.10 13.16
CA ASP A 59 -7.77 -11.48 12.77
C ASP A 59 -8.19 -11.78 11.32
N ASN A 60 -9.33 -11.21 10.88
CA ASN A 60 -9.81 -11.35 9.50
C ASN A 60 -8.92 -10.65 8.48
N ASP A 61 -8.23 -9.57 8.85
CA ASP A 61 -7.30 -8.88 7.96
C ASP A 61 -6.02 -9.71 7.77
N ILE A 62 -5.61 -10.46 8.79
CA ILE A 62 -4.46 -11.38 8.74
C ILE A 62 -4.84 -12.66 7.96
N ASP A 63 -6.03 -13.20 8.19
CA ASP A 63 -6.56 -14.38 7.48
C ASP A 63 -7.01 -14.10 6.04
N ALA A 64 -7.08 -12.82 5.65
CA ALA A 64 -7.58 -12.44 4.35
C ALA A 64 -6.77 -13.13 3.25
N LYS A 65 -7.49 -13.86 2.38
CA LYS A 65 -6.96 -14.34 1.12
C LYS A 65 -6.40 -13.17 0.31
N PRO A 66 -5.36 -13.38 -0.49
CA PRO A 66 -4.76 -12.31 -1.27
C PRO A 66 -5.77 -11.65 -2.20
N PHE A 67 -5.63 -10.34 -2.35
CA PHE A 67 -6.51 -9.51 -3.16
C PHE A 67 -5.86 -9.21 -4.51
N VAL A 68 -6.62 -9.41 -5.59
CA VAL A 68 -6.26 -8.95 -6.94
C VAL A 68 -7.22 -7.83 -7.32
N LEU A 69 -6.71 -6.61 -7.37
CA LEU A 69 -7.47 -5.40 -7.69
C LEU A 69 -7.38 -5.09 -9.18
N LEU A 70 -8.52 -4.87 -9.83
CA LEU A 70 -8.57 -4.46 -11.23
C LEU A 70 -8.96 -3.00 -11.33
N LEU A 71 -8.07 -2.17 -11.87
CA LEU A 71 -8.29 -0.75 -12.16
C LEU A 71 -8.26 -0.51 -13.67
N GLY A 72 -8.88 0.60 -14.09
CA GLY A 72 -8.84 1.03 -15.49
C GLY A 72 -10.09 1.78 -15.90
N GLN A 73 -10.01 2.41 -17.06
CA GLN A 73 -11.09 3.23 -17.60
C GLN A 73 -12.36 2.43 -17.91
N TYR A 74 -13.40 3.16 -18.29
CA TYR A 74 -14.64 2.56 -18.76
C TYR A 74 -14.42 1.69 -20.02
N SER A 75 -15.11 0.54 -20.10
CA SER A 75 -15.09 -0.38 -21.25
C SER A 75 -13.73 -1.05 -21.59
N VAL A 76 -12.69 -0.93 -20.75
CA VAL A 76 -11.38 -1.58 -21.01
C VAL A 76 -11.37 -3.10 -20.82
N GLY A 77 -12.45 -3.68 -20.29
CA GLY A 77 -12.64 -5.13 -20.17
C GLY A 77 -12.30 -5.76 -18.82
N LYS A 78 -12.36 -5.01 -17.70
CA LYS A 78 -12.13 -5.54 -16.34
C LYS A 78 -13.05 -6.71 -15.98
N THR A 79 -14.36 -6.50 -16.08
CA THR A 79 -15.38 -7.53 -15.81
C THR A 79 -15.25 -8.72 -16.77
N SER A 80 -14.95 -8.48 -18.05
CA SER A 80 -14.68 -9.54 -19.03
C SER A 80 -13.45 -10.35 -18.68
N PHE A 81 -12.36 -9.71 -18.25
CA PHE A 81 -11.15 -10.36 -17.80
C PHE A 81 -11.42 -11.29 -16.59
N ILE A 82 -12.20 -10.80 -15.62
CA ILE A 82 -12.57 -11.59 -14.44
C ILE A 82 -13.42 -12.79 -14.85
N ASN A 83 -14.44 -12.59 -15.68
CA ASN A 83 -15.26 -13.69 -16.18
C ASN A 83 -14.43 -14.73 -16.94
N HIS A 84 -13.45 -14.28 -17.72
CA HIS A 84 -12.51 -15.15 -18.41
C HIS A 84 -11.67 -15.98 -17.44
N LEU A 85 -11.11 -15.33 -16.42
CA LEU A 85 -10.36 -16.01 -15.35
C LEU A 85 -11.23 -17.04 -14.62
N LEU A 86 -12.50 -16.71 -14.37
CA LEU A 86 -13.47 -17.59 -13.69
C LEU A 86 -14.09 -18.66 -14.61
N GLY A 87 -13.56 -18.85 -15.81
CA GLY A 87 -13.92 -19.95 -16.70
C GLY A 87 -15.06 -19.66 -17.68
N ASP A 88 -15.40 -18.38 -17.91
CA ASP A 88 -16.39 -17.89 -18.88
C ASP A 88 -17.77 -18.53 -18.71
N ARG A 89 -18.35 -18.42 -17.50
CA ARG A 89 -19.75 -18.80 -17.28
C ARG A 89 -20.69 -17.97 -18.16
N PRO A 90 -21.77 -18.55 -18.72
CA PRO A 90 -22.70 -17.81 -19.58
C PRO A 90 -23.26 -16.53 -18.94
N GLN A 91 -23.56 -16.59 -17.65
CA GLN A 91 -24.08 -15.47 -16.85
C GLN A 91 -22.98 -14.65 -16.13
N GLY A 92 -21.70 -15.01 -16.29
CA GLY A 92 -20.60 -14.45 -15.51
C GLY A 92 -20.68 -14.76 -14.02
N TYR A 93 -19.99 -13.98 -13.20
CA TYR A 93 -20.16 -14.03 -11.74
C TYR A 93 -21.45 -13.30 -11.29
N PRO A 94 -22.02 -13.64 -10.12
CA PRO A 94 -23.25 -13.00 -9.64
C PRO A 94 -23.13 -11.48 -9.52
N GLY A 95 -24.06 -10.76 -10.16
CA GLY A 95 -24.05 -9.29 -10.20
C GLY A 95 -23.10 -8.69 -11.24
N SER A 96 -22.40 -9.50 -12.03
CA SER A 96 -21.66 -9.01 -13.20
C SER A 96 -22.62 -8.58 -14.31
N ASN A 97 -22.38 -7.40 -14.88
CA ASN A 97 -23.06 -6.94 -16.09
C ASN A 97 -22.00 -6.51 -17.10
N VAL A 98 -21.93 -7.20 -18.23
CA VAL A 98 -21.03 -6.86 -19.34
C VAL A 98 -21.87 -6.26 -20.47
N GLY A 99 -21.68 -4.98 -20.74
CA GLY A 99 -22.34 -4.31 -21.86
C GLY A 99 -21.54 -3.08 -22.36
N PRO A 100 -21.89 -2.56 -23.55
CA PRO A 100 -21.24 -1.37 -24.11
C PRO A 100 -21.54 -0.11 -23.27
N GLU A 101 -22.72 -0.04 -22.65
CA GLU A 101 -23.15 1.06 -21.77
C GLU A 101 -22.64 0.89 -20.33
N PRO A 102 -22.44 1.99 -19.55
CA PRO A 102 -21.95 1.96 -18.16
C PRO A 102 -22.67 0.98 -17.24
N THR A 103 -22.20 -0.26 -17.24
CA THR A 103 -22.91 -1.41 -16.67
C THR A 103 -22.40 -1.76 -15.28
N THR A 104 -21.11 -1.50 -15.00
CA THR A 104 -20.51 -1.67 -13.67
C THR A 104 -20.34 -0.31 -12.99
N ASP A 105 -21.29 0.05 -12.14
CA ASP A 105 -21.28 1.27 -11.33
C ASP A 105 -20.88 1.02 -9.86
N ARG A 106 -20.51 -0.23 -9.54
CA ARG A 106 -20.25 -0.72 -8.18
C ARG A 106 -18.88 -1.37 -8.08
N PHE A 107 -18.31 -1.28 -6.88
CA PHE A 107 -17.20 -2.13 -6.48
C PHE A 107 -17.74 -3.52 -6.15
N MET A 108 -17.12 -4.55 -6.73
CA MET A 108 -17.49 -5.95 -6.55
C MET A 108 -16.33 -6.71 -5.92
N ALA A 109 -16.51 -7.18 -4.69
CA ALA A 109 -15.61 -8.17 -4.09
C ALA A 109 -16.09 -9.58 -4.45
N ILE A 110 -15.32 -10.29 -5.25
CA ILE A 110 -15.68 -11.62 -5.76
C ILE A 110 -14.92 -12.65 -4.97
N MET A 111 -15.65 -13.41 -4.17
CA MET A 111 -15.12 -14.34 -3.17
C MET A 111 -15.65 -15.75 -3.40
N HIS A 112 -14.94 -16.73 -2.85
CA HIS A 112 -15.46 -18.08 -2.82
C HIS A 112 -16.65 -18.19 -1.88
N GLY A 113 -17.71 -18.83 -2.34
CA GLY A 113 -18.85 -19.25 -1.54
C GLY A 113 -19.39 -20.59 -2.02
N LYS A 114 -20.17 -21.25 -1.17
CA LYS A 114 -20.80 -22.54 -1.51
C LYS A 114 -21.93 -22.37 -2.53
N GLU A 115 -22.57 -21.21 -2.53
CA GLU A 115 -23.72 -20.87 -3.36
C GLU A 115 -23.48 -19.52 -4.04
N ASP A 116 -24.06 -19.37 -5.23
CA ASP A 116 -24.03 -18.14 -5.99
C ASP A 116 -24.96 -17.11 -5.32
N ARG A 117 -24.40 -16.06 -4.73
CA ARG A 117 -25.17 -14.99 -4.07
C ARG A 117 -24.48 -13.64 -4.14
N VAL A 118 -25.26 -12.57 -4.01
CA VAL A 118 -24.77 -11.20 -3.91
C VAL A 118 -25.17 -10.63 -2.55
N LEU A 119 -24.18 -10.18 -1.78
CA LEU A 119 -24.35 -9.54 -0.49
C LEU A 119 -24.20 -8.01 -0.64
N PRO A 120 -25.13 -7.21 -0.10
CA PRO A 120 -25.02 -5.76 -0.14
C PRO A 120 -23.90 -5.25 0.79
N GLY A 121 -23.24 -4.16 0.41
CA GLY A 121 -22.06 -3.64 1.12
C GLY A 121 -22.26 -3.40 2.61
N ASN A 122 -23.44 -2.92 3.04
CA ASN A 122 -23.76 -2.75 4.46
C ASN A 122 -23.70 -4.08 5.24
N ALA A 123 -24.21 -5.17 4.65
CA ALA A 123 -24.15 -6.50 5.27
C ALA A 123 -22.73 -7.06 5.25
N VAL A 124 -22.00 -6.84 4.14
CA VAL A 124 -20.61 -7.27 3.97
C VAL A 124 -19.69 -6.62 5.01
N ALA A 125 -19.90 -5.32 5.28
CA ALA A 125 -19.08 -4.54 6.20
C ALA A 125 -19.24 -4.93 7.68
N VAL A 126 -20.29 -5.69 8.03
CA VAL A 126 -20.54 -6.20 9.40
C VAL A 126 -20.43 -7.72 9.49
N SER A 127 -20.23 -8.41 8.36
CA SER A 127 -20.17 -9.87 8.31
C SER A 127 -18.90 -10.40 8.98
N PRO A 128 -19.01 -11.32 9.96
CA PRO A 128 -17.86 -12.03 10.49
C PRO A 128 -17.13 -12.80 9.39
N GLY A 129 -15.80 -12.87 9.47
CA GLY A 129 -14.97 -13.59 8.49
C GLY A 129 -14.76 -12.87 7.16
N LYS A 130 -15.23 -11.62 7.01
CA LYS A 130 -14.97 -10.81 5.81
C LYS A 130 -14.04 -9.63 6.10
N PRO A 131 -12.98 -9.42 5.31
CA PRO A 131 -11.99 -8.35 5.51
C PRO A 131 -12.46 -6.99 4.99
N PHE A 132 -13.73 -6.64 5.16
CA PHE A 132 -14.34 -5.42 4.60
C PHE A 132 -14.93 -4.47 5.64
N ARG A 133 -14.75 -4.76 6.93
CA ARG A 133 -15.21 -3.89 8.02
C ARG A 133 -14.63 -2.48 7.93
N GLY A 134 -13.38 -2.36 7.48
CA GLY A 134 -12.70 -1.07 7.30
C GLY A 134 -13.38 -0.14 6.29
N LEU A 135 -14.23 -0.65 5.38
CA LEU A 135 -14.92 0.18 4.40
C LEU A 135 -16.01 1.08 5.00
N GLN A 136 -16.39 0.86 6.27
CA GLN A 136 -17.36 1.72 6.96
C GLN A 136 -16.91 3.19 7.05
N ILE A 137 -15.60 3.46 7.00
CA ILE A 137 -15.04 4.82 7.03
C ILE A 137 -15.51 5.69 5.84
N PHE A 138 -15.91 5.07 4.72
CA PHE A 138 -16.41 5.77 3.55
C PHE A 138 -17.92 6.06 3.61
N GLY A 139 -18.59 5.61 4.67
CA GLY A 139 -19.99 5.89 4.94
C GLY A 139 -21.00 5.16 4.05
N ASN A 140 -22.28 5.38 4.33
CA ASN A 140 -23.38 4.67 3.68
C ASN A 140 -23.47 4.93 2.16
N ALA A 141 -23.08 6.12 1.69
CA ALA A 141 -23.10 6.45 0.27
C ALA A 141 -22.20 5.50 -0.56
N PHE A 142 -21.00 5.20 -0.04
CA PHE A 142 -20.11 4.22 -0.64
C PHE A 142 -20.61 2.78 -0.45
N LEU A 143 -21.07 2.40 0.74
CA LEU A 143 -21.49 1.02 1.01
C LEU A 143 -22.70 0.59 0.15
N GLN A 144 -23.54 1.52 -0.29
CA GLN A 144 -24.59 1.26 -1.29
C GLN A 144 -24.03 0.96 -2.69
N LYS A 145 -22.80 1.38 -2.98
CA LYS A 145 -22.07 1.15 -4.24
C LYS A 145 -21.00 0.06 -4.12
N PHE A 146 -21.00 -0.69 -3.02
CA PHE A 146 -20.16 -1.86 -2.81
C PHE A 146 -21.02 -3.12 -2.64
N GLN A 147 -20.58 -4.22 -3.23
CA GLN A 147 -21.23 -5.52 -3.09
C GLN A 147 -20.17 -6.63 -3.02
N CYS A 148 -20.56 -7.76 -2.44
CA CYS A 148 -19.75 -8.97 -2.48
C CYS A 148 -20.51 -10.06 -3.25
N ALA A 149 -19.91 -10.54 -4.32
CA ALA A 149 -20.39 -11.71 -5.05
C ALA A 149 -19.68 -12.94 -4.50
N GLU A 150 -20.45 -13.93 -4.06
CA GLU A 150 -19.94 -15.23 -3.65
C GLU A 150 -20.34 -16.27 -4.68
N MET A 151 -19.41 -17.14 -5.04
CA MET A 151 -19.64 -18.24 -5.97
C MET A 151 -18.62 -19.35 -5.77
N ARG A 152 -18.96 -20.57 -6.19
CA ARG A 152 -18.01 -21.68 -6.14
C ARG A 152 -17.01 -21.56 -7.28
N SER A 153 -15.73 -21.39 -6.97
CA SER A 153 -14.64 -21.38 -7.96
C SER A 153 -13.33 -21.76 -7.28
N GLU A 154 -12.53 -22.62 -7.93
CA GLU A 154 -11.22 -23.06 -7.44
C GLU A 154 -10.25 -21.89 -7.29
N ILE A 155 -10.25 -20.95 -8.24
CA ILE A 155 -9.41 -19.75 -8.16
C ILE A 155 -9.77 -18.95 -6.90
N LEU A 156 -11.07 -18.79 -6.64
CA LEU A 156 -11.54 -18.03 -5.48
C LEU A 156 -11.30 -18.75 -4.13
N GLU A 157 -11.01 -20.05 -4.14
CA GLU A 157 -10.55 -20.76 -2.93
C GLU A 157 -9.20 -20.20 -2.46
N SER A 158 -8.40 -19.68 -3.38
CA SER A 158 -7.04 -19.20 -3.11
C SER A 158 -6.89 -17.66 -3.11
N MET A 159 -7.81 -16.90 -3.71
CA MET A 159 -7.72 -15.44 -3.79
C MET A 159 -9.10 -14.76 -3.81
N THR A 160 -9.12 -13.44 -3.61
CA THR A 160 -10.31 -12.59 -3.81
C THR A 160 -10.05 -11.63 -4.95
N LEU A 161 -10.99 -11.51 -5.90
CA LEU A 161 -10.90 -10.57 -7.01
C LEU A 161 -11.72 -9.32 -6.69
N ILE A 162 -11.18 -8.14 -6.95
CA ILE A 162 -11.87 -6.86 -6.75
C ILE A 162 -12.08 -6.20 -8.12
N ASP A 163 -13.32 -6.19 -8.61
CA ASP A 163 -13.70 -5.42 -9.79
C ASP A 163 -14.10 -4.00 -9.36
N THR A 164 -13.46 -2.98 -9.95
CA THR A 164 -13.82 -1.59 -9.68
C THR A 164 -14.70 -1.02 -10.79
N PRO A 165 -15.54 -0.02 -10.50
CA PRO A 165 -16.19 0.75 -11.55
C PRO A 165 -15.15 1.34 -12.51
N GLY A 166 -15.54 1.55 -13.77
CA GLY A 166 -14.69 2.27 -14.72
C GLY A 166 -14.35 3.66 -14.21
N VAL A 167 -13.06 4.00 -14.19
CA VAL A 167 -12.65 5.38 -13.94
C VAL A 167 -13.12 6.23 -15.12
N LEU A 168 -13.90 7.28 -14.84
CA LEU A 168 -14.56 8.05 -15.89
C LEU A 168 -13.61 9.12 -16.42
N SER A 169 -13.83 9.53 -17.66
CA SER A 169 -13.20 10.71 -18.23
C SER A 169 -14.17 11.90 -18.11
N GLY A 170 -13.71 12.97 -17.46
CA GLY A 170 -14.43 14.25 -17.40
C GLY A 170 -15.29 14.49 -16.17
N GLU A 171 -15.41 15.78 -15.83
CA GLU A 171 -15.98 16.31 -14.59
C GLU A 171 -17.50 16.05 -14.45
N LYS A 172 -18.24 16.03 -15.57
CA LYS A 172 -19.70 15.83 -15.57
C LYS A 172 -20.15 14.45 -15.07
N GLN A 173 -19.31 13.42 -15.20
CA GLN A 173 -19.63 12.09 -14.71
C GLN A 173 -19.17 11.84 -13.26
N ARG A 174 -18.35 12.75 -12.69
CA ARG A 174 -18.05 12.77 -11.25
C ARG A 174 -19.26 13.19 -10.41
N ILE A 175 -20.15 14.01 -10.99
CA ILE A 175 -21.33 14.59 -10.34
C ILE A 175 -22.31 13.51 -9.80
N GLY A 176 -22.27 12.28 -10.35
CA GLY A 176 -23.11 11.17 -9.89
C GLY A 176 -22.54 10.34 -8.73
N ARG A 177 -21.30 10.58 -8.28
CA ARG A 177 -20.66 9.80 -7.21
C ARG A 177 -20.60 10.59 -5.91
N ASN A 178 -21.36 10.12 -4.92
CA ASN A 178 -21.37 10.70 -3.57
C ASN A 178 -20.29 10.07 -2.66
N TYR A 179 -19.19 9.58 -3.24
CA TYR A 179 -18.06 9.00 -2.51
C TYR A 179 -16.74 9.29 -3.25
N ASP A 180 -15.65 9.28 -2.50
CA ASP A 180 -14.31 9.51 -3.04
C ASP A 180 -13.73 8.23 -3.64
N MET A 181 -13.78 8.12 -4.96
CA MET A 181 -13.25 6.99 -5.72
C MET A 181 -11.74 6.79 -5.48
N SER A 182 -10.96 7.87 -5.41
CA SER A 182 -9.51 7.80 -5.28
C SER A 182 -9.11 7.18 -3.94
N ASN A 183 -9.72 7.68 -2.86
CA ASN A 183 -9.45 7.16 -1.51
C ASN A 183 -9.95 5.72 -1.32
N VAL A 184 -11.05 5.33 -1.95
CA VAL A 184 -11.49 3.92 -1.93
C VAL A 184 -10.52 3.03 -2.70
N CYS A 185 -10.10 3.42 -3.90
CA CYS A 185 -9.10 2.67 -4.69
C CYS A 185 -7.79 2.52 -3.92
N LYS A 186 -7.34 3.58 -3.24
CA LYS A 186 -6.18 3.54 -2.36
C LYS A 186 -6.35 2.52 -1.22
N TRP A 187 -7.51 2.50 -0.55
CA TRP A 187 -7.79 1.55 0.53
C TRP A 187 -7.71 0.09 0.06
N PHE A 188 -8.25 -0.21 -1.13
CA PHE A 188 -8.12 -1.54 -1.72
C PHE A 188 -6.70 -1.83 -2.14
N ALA A 189 -6.02 -0.87 -2.77
CA ALA A 189 -4.64 -1.02 -3.20
C ALA A 189 -3.71 -1.34 -2.03
N GLU A 190 -3.81 -0.64 -0.90
CA GLU A 190 -3.06 -0.93 0.33
C GLU A 190 -3.19 -2.39 0.76
N ARG A 191 -4.37 -2.99 0.59
CA ARG A 191 -4.69 -4.38 0.98
C ARG A 191 -4.49 -5.40 -0.15
N SER A 192 -4.17 -4.95 -1.35
CA SER A 192 -4.00 -5.81 -2.52
C SER A 192 -2.61 -6.42 -2.59
N ASP A 193 -2.55 -7.64 -3.08
CA ASP A 193 -1.32 -8.39 -3.37
C ASP A 193 -0.91 -8.23 -4.83
N LEU A 194 -1.85 -7.86 -5.69
CA LEU A 194 -1.64 -7.54 -7.10
C LEU A 194 -2.63 -6.46 -7.53
N ILE A 195 -2.15 -5.48 -8.27
CA ILE A 195 -2.97 -4.42 -8.86
C ILE A 195 -2.80 -4.49 -10.38
N LEU A 196 -3.86 -4.91 -11.08
CA LEU A 196 -3.91 -4.92 -12.53
C LEU A 196 -4.50 -3.60 -13.03
N ILE A 197 -3.74 -2.83 -13.78
CA ILE A 197 -4.23 -1.60 -14.43
C ILE A 197 -4.44 -1.90 -15.92
N LEU A 198 -5.71 -1.93 -16.34
CA LEU A 198 -6.11 -2.26 -17.70
C LEU A 198 -6.24 -1.03 -18.59
N PHE A 199 -5.67 -1.12 -19.78
CA PHE A 199 -5.79 -0.15 -20.88
C PHE A 199 -6.34 -0.84 -22.13
N ASP A 200 -7.04 -0.09 -22.97
CA ASP A 200 -7.57 -0.56 -24.25
C ASP A 200 -6.58 -0.18 -25.37
N ALA A 201 -6.08 -1.18 -26.11
CA ALA A 201 -5.13 -0.95 -27.19
C ALA A 201 -5.73 -0.20 -28.40
N HIS A 202 -7.04 -0.27 -28.58
CA HIS A 202 -7.74 0.42 -29.67
C HIS A 202 -8.07 1.87 -29.28
N LYS A 203 -8.38 2.13 -28.00
CA LYS A 203 -8.75 3.45 -27.46
C LYS A 203 -7.89 3.83 -26.26
N LEU A 204 -6.58 3.96 -26.49
CA LEU A 204 -5.67 4.37 -25.42
C LEU A 204 -5.99 5.81 -25.00
N ASP A 205 -6.49 5.93 -23.78
CA ASP A 205 -6.69 7.20 -23.09
C ASP A 205 -6.27 7.02 -21.63
N ILE A 206 -5.75 8.06 -21.01
CA ILE A 206 -5.43 8.11 -19.58
C ILE A 206 -6.05 9.38 -19.02
N SER A 207 -7.28 9.24 -18.53
CA SER A 207 -8.02 10.36 -17.94
C SER A 207 -7.29 10.92 -16.71
N ASP A 208 -7.53 12.21 -16.41
CA ASP A 208 -6.91 12.83 -15.23
C ASP A 208 -7.35 12.18 -13.91
N GLU A 209 -8.59 11.66 -13.86
CA GLU A 209 -9.04 10.88 -12.70
C GLU A 209 -8.25 9.58 -12.55
N LEU A 210 -7.95 8.88 -13.65
CA LEU A 210 -7.13 7.68 -13.60
C LEU A 210 -5.69 8.01 -13.19
N LYS A 211 -5.13 9.13 -13.64
CA LYS A 211 -3.82 9.61 -13.16
C LYS A 211 -3.85 9.85 -11.65
N THR A 212 -4.85 10.56 -11.14
CA THR A 212 -4.99 10.79 -9.68
C THR A 212 -5.11 9.48 -8.90
N VAL A 213 -5.85 8.50 -9.42
CA VAL A 213 -5.93 7.17 -8.79
C VAL A 213 -4.56 6.50 -8.78
N ILE A 214 -3.83 6.48 -9.91
CA ILE A 214 -2.50 5.88 -10.02
C ILE A 214 -1.48 6.59 -9.10
N GLU A 215 -1.49 7.92 -9.05
CA GLU A 215 -0.66 8.71 -8.13
C GLU A 215 -0.96 8.37 -6.66
N GLY A 216 -2.22 8.10 -6.33
CA GLY A 216 -2.66 7.62 -5.02
C GLY A 216 -2.12 6.23 -4.65
N LEU A 217 -1.62 5.46 -5.63
CA LEU A 217 -1.00 4.14 -5.42
C LEU A 217 0.51 4.21 -5.18
N ARG A 218 1.11 5.40 -5.10
CA ARG A 218 2.55 5.56 -4.86
C ARG A 218 3.00 4.80 -3.61
N GLY A 219 4.10 4.05 -3.72
CA GLY A 219 4.58 3.17 -2.65
C GLY A 219 4.03 1.75 -2.72
N HIS A 220 3.26 1.45 -3.76
CA HIS A 220 2.73 0.13 -4.10
C HIS A 220 3.12 -0.28 -5.53
N ASP A 221 4.17 0.33 -6.08
CA ASP A 221 4.60 0.16 -7.46
C ASP A 221 5.04 -1.29 -7.77
N ASP A 222 5.58 -1.99 -6.76
CA ASP A 222 6.05 -3.38 -6.82
C ASP A 222 4.94 -4.40 -7.14
N LYS A 223 3.72 -4.11 -6.69
CA LYS A 223 2.53 -4.96 -6.93
C LYS A 223 1.69 -4.53 -8.13
N ILE A 224 2.09 -3.48 -8.85
CA ILE A 224 1.36 -3.04 -10.05
C ILE A 224 1.81 -3.85 -11.26
N ARG A 225 0.84 -4.25 -12.07
CA ARG A 225 1.04 -4.80 -13.42
C ARG A 225 0.10 -4.12 -14.38
N ILE A 226 0.62 -3.81 -15.57
CA ILE A 226 -0.17 -3.16 -16.61
C ILE A 226 -0.69 -4.24 -17.56
N VAL A 227 -1.93 -4.10 -18.01
CA VAL A 227 -2.54 -4.99 -19.00
C VAL A 227 -3.01 -4.16 -20.17
N LEU A 228 -2.37 -4.30 -21.33
CA LEU A 228 -2.81 -3.71 -22.58
C LEU A 228 -3.77 -4.68 -23.27
N ASN A 229 -5.06 -4.53 -22.96
CA ASN A 229 -6.14 -5.39 -23.40
C ASN A 229 -6.62 -5.01 -24.81
N LYS A 230 -7.36 -5.93 -25.47
CA LYS A 230 -7.89 -5.76 -26.83
C LYS A 230 -6.80 -5.51 -27.88
N ALA A 231 -5.59 -6.01 -27.62
CA ALA A 231 -4.43 -5.86 -28.51
C ALA A 231 -4.67 -6.48 -29.90
N ASP A 232 -5.58 -7.45 -30.00
CA ASP A 232 -5.96 -8.07 -31.26
C ASP A 232 -6.74 -7.15 -32.22
N GLN A 233 -7.29 -6.03 -31.74
CA GLN A 233 -8.05 -5.07 -32.55
C GLN A 233 -7.16 -4.11 -33.35
N VAL A 234 -5.84 -4.20 -33.19
CA VAL A 234 -4.87 -3.34 -33.86
C VAL A 234 -3.80 -4.19 -34.53
N ASN A 235 -3.23 -3.67 -35.63
CA ASN A 235 -2.14 -4.35 -36.31
C ASN A 235 -0.80 -4.16 -35.55
N PRO A 236 0.25 -4.96 -35.85
CA PRO A 236 1.51 -4.90 -35.11
C PRO A 236 2.17 -3.51 -35.07
N GLN A 237 2.09 -2.73 -36.16
CA GLN A 237 2.67 -1.37 -36.19
C GLN A 237 1.92 -0.41 -35.27
N GLN A 238 0.58 -0.46 -35.30
CA GLN A 238 -0.25 0.34 -34.42
C GLN A 238 -0.06 -0.09 -32.96
N LEU A 239 0.05 -1.39 -32.68
CA LEU A 239 0.31 -1.91 -31.35
C LEU A 239 1.60 -1.33 -30.76
N MET A 240 2.70 -1.28 -31.53
CA MET A 240 3.97 -0.68 -31.08
C MET A 240 3.83 0.82 -30.78
N ARG A 241 3.05 1.57 -31.58
CA ARG A 241 2.79 2.99 -31.32
C ARG A 241 1.98 3.21 -30.04
N VAL A 242 0.94 2.40 -29.84
CA VAL A 242 0.09 2.44 -28.65
C VAL A 242 0.88 2.07 -27.40
N TYR A 243 1.69 1.02 -27.48
CA TYR A 243 2.59 0.60 -26.40
C TYR A 243 3.58 1.72 -26.02
N GLY A 244 4.24 2.33 -27.02
CA GLY A 244 5.15 3.45 -26.78
C GLY A 244 4.46 4.66 -26.13
N ALA A 245 3.25 5.00 -26.60
CA ALA A 245 2.45 6.09 -26.02
C ALA A 245 2.00 5.80 -24.58
N LEU A 246 1.64 4.55 -24.28
CA LEU A 246 1.30 4.10 -22.93
C LEU A 246 2.50 4.25 -22.00
N MET A 247 3.66 3.70 -22.36
CA MET A 247 4.87 3.75 -21.54
C MET A 247 5.36 5.18 -21.32
N TRP A 248 5.29 6.03 -22.35
CA TRP A 248 5.59 7.46 -22.22
C TRP A 248 4.67 8.16 -21.22
N SER A 249 3.37 7.83 -21.24
CA SER A 249 2.39 8.44 -20.33
C SER A 249 2.55 7.91 -18.91
N LEU A 250 2.77 6.61 -18.75
CA LEU A 250 3.03 5.98 -17.45
C LEU A 250 4.31 6.50 -16.81
N GLY A 251 5.38 6.72 -17.59
CA GLY A 251 6.64 7.27 -17.09
C GLY A 251 6.54 8.72 -16.56
N LYS A 252 5.46 9.44 -16.88
CA LYS A 252 5.18 10.76 -16.29
C LYS A 252 4.44 10.66 -14.96
N VAL A 253 3.71 9.57 -14.74
CA VAL A 253 2.85 9.36 -13.58
C VAL A 253 3.59 8.57 -12.51
N PHE A 254 4.24 7.47 -12.90
CA PHE A 254 5.11 6.70 -12.03
C PHE A 254 6.42 7.45 -11.79
N LYS A 255 6.70 7.72 -10.51
CA LYS A 255 7.94 8.38 -10.06
C LYS A 255 8.96 7.33 -9.58
N THR A 256 9.11 6.26 -10.34
CA THR A 256 10.11 5.21 -10.10
C THR A 256 10.98 5.04 -11.35
N PRO A 257 12.30 4.80 -11.19
CA PRO A 257 13.16 4.45 -12.32
C PRO A 257 12.83 3.06 -12.91
N GLU A 258 12.07 2.23 -12.18
CA GLU A 258 11.73 0.88 -12.59
C GLU A 258 10.59 0.84 -13.61
N VAL A 259 10.78 0.07 -14.67
CA VAL A 259 9.78 -0.08 -15.73
C VAL A 259 8.75 -1.14 -15.33
N THR A 260 7.48 -0.75 -15.24
CA THR A 260 6.39 -1.69 -14.91
C THR A 260 6.16 -2.71 -16.03
N ARG A 261 5.99 -3.99 -15.67
CA ARG A 261 5.64 -5.07 -16.61
C ARG A 261 4.26 -4.83 -17.24
N VAL A 262 4.19 -4.89 -18.57
CA VAL A 262 2.96 -4.73 -19.36
C VAL A 262 2.60 -6.01 -20.09
N TYR A 263 1.46 -6.64 -19.77
CA TYR A 263 0.95 -7.80 -20.51
C TYR A 263 0.13 -7.38 -21.71
N ILE A 264 0.51 -7.83 -22.91
CA ILE A 264 -0.15 -7.42 -24.16
C ILE A 264 -0.96 -8.58 -24.73
N SER A 265 -2.29 -8.50 -24.66
CA SER A 265 -3.17 -9.54 -25.22
C SER A 265 -4.64 -9.11 -25.32
N SER A 266 -5.51 -10.05 -25.66
CA SER A 266 -6.97 -9.92 -25.57
C SER A 266 -7.53 -11.04 -24.70
N PHE A 267 -7.92 -10.69 -23.48
CA PHE A 267 -8.24 -11.65 -22.41
C PHE A 267 -9.70 -12.10 -22.47
N TRP A 268 -10.01 -12.91 -23.48
CA TRP A 268 -11.29 -13.59 -23.69
C TRP A 268 -11.09 -14.94 -24.38
N ARG A 269 -12.15 -15.76 -24.45
CA ARG A 269 -12.15 -17.06 -25.15
C ARG A 269 -12.39 -17.00 -26.67
N ARG A 270 -12.56 -15.81 -27.25
CA ARG A 270 -12.82 -15.66 -28.68
C ARG A 270 -11.52 -15.76 -29.47
N GLU A 271 -11.64 -16.17 -30.73
CA GLU A 271 -10.54 -16.06 -31.69
C GLU A 271 -10.08 -14.60 -31.79
N TYR A 272 -8.77 -14.42 -31.96
CA TYR A 272 -8.20 -13.08 -32.16
C TYR A 272 -8.74 -12.47 -33.44
N ALA A 273 -9.06 -11.18 -33.38
CA ALA A 273 -9.48 -10.44 -34.56
C ALA A 273 -8.39 -10.47 -35.65
N ALA A 274 -8.82 -10.44 -36.91
CA ALA A 274 -7.94 -10.53 -38.07
C ALA A 274 -6.81 -9.48 -38.06
N ALA A 275 -7.07 -8.29 -37.49
CA ALA A 275 -6.09 -7.22 -37.36
C ALA A 275 -4.85 -7.64 -36.54
N GLY A 276 -5.04 -8.44 -35.50
CA GLY A 276 -4.00 -8.90 -34.59
C GLY A 276 -3.51 -10.32 -34.84
N ALA A 277 -4.01 -11.02 -35.86
CA ALA A 277 -3.69 -12.43 -36.12
C ALA A 277 -2.16 -12.70 -36.24
N GLN A 278 -1.41 -11.75 -36.79
CA GLN A 278 0.05 -11.85 -36.92
C GLN A 278 0.80 -11.86 -35.57
N SER A 279 0.16 -11.35 -34.51
CA SER A 279 0.73 -11.25 -33.17
C SER A 279 0.22 -12.34 -32.22
N GLN A 280 -0.49 -13.35 -32.72
CA GLN A 280 -1.09 -14.41 -31.90
C GLN A 280 -0.09 -15.07 -30.93
N ILE A 281 1.11 -15.42 -31.41
CA ILE A 281 2.14 -16.06 -30.58
C ILE A 281 2.56 -15.16 -29.42
N LEU A 282 2.65 -13.84 -29.63
CA LEU A 282 2.92 -12.88 -28.57
C LEU A 282 1.77 -12.86 -27.57
N PHE A 283 0.52 -12.74 -28.05
CA PHE A 283 -0.66 -12.65 -27.19
C PHE A 283 -0.86 -13.88 -26.30
N ASP A 284 -0.57 -15.07 -26.82
CA ASP A 284 -0.67 -16.33 -26.08
C ASP A 284 0.42 -16.42 -25.00
N ARG A 285 1.67 -16.08 -25.35
CA ARG A 285 2.77 -16.04 -24.36
C ARG A 285 2.52 -15.03 -23.25
N GLU A 286 2.04 -13.84 -23.58
CA GLU A 286 1.74 -12.79 -22.61
C GLU A 286 0.56 -13.18 -21.68
N LYS A 287 -0.43 -13.93 -22.20
CA LYS A 287 -1.49 -14.55 -21.38
C LYS A 287 -0.91 -15.57 -20.41
N ASP A 288 -0.07 -16.47 -20.90
CA ASP A 288 0.54 -17.51 -20.09
C ASP A 288 1.41 -16.91 -18.98
N ASP A 289 2.15 -15.83 -19.27
CA ASP A 289 2.91 -15.08 -18.28
C ASP A 289 2.00 -14.49 -17.19
N LEU A 290 0.93 -13.77 -17.57
CA LEU A 290 0.01 -13.18 -16.60
C LEU A 290 -0.69 -14.26 -15.74
N PHE A 291 -1.09 -15.37 -16.34
CA PHE A 291 -1.71 -16.47 -15.61
C PHE A 291 -0.72 -17.24 -14.73
N ARG A 292 0.58 -17.25 -15.04
CA ARG A 292 1.61 -17.72 -14.11
C ARG A 292 1.74 -16.79 -12.92
N ASP A 293 1.87 -15.49 -13.16
CA ASP A 293 1.92 -14.49 -12.08
C ASP A 293 0.73 -14.59 -11.14
N LEU A 294 -0.50 -14.68 -11.68
CA LEU A 294 -1.73 -14.85 -10.89
C LEU A 294 -1.74 -16.15 -10.07
N ARG A 295 -1.24 -17.27 -10.62
CA ARG A 295 -1.15 -18.55 -9.91
C ARG A 295 -0.13 -18.54 -8.78
N ASP A 296 0.88 -17.68 -8.85
CA ASP A 296 1.91 -17.58 -7.82
C ASP A 296 1.53 -16.62 -6.68
N ILE A 297 0.51 -15.78 -6.86
CA ILE A 297 0.01 -14.87 -5.81
C ILE A 297 -0.31 -15.63 -4.50
N PRO A 298 -1.12 -16.70 -4.48
CA PRO A 298 -1.44 -17.39 -3.24
C PRO A 298 -0.24 -18.06 -2.58
N LYS A 299 0.72 -18.56 -3.38
CA LYS A 299 1.94 -19.20 -2.86
C LYS A 299 2.83 -18.21 -2.11
N ASN A 300 2.84 -16.96 -2.56
CA ASN A 300 3.65 -15.89 -1.99
C ASN A 300 2.91 -15.03 -0.97
N ALA A 301 1.58 -15.18 -0.83
CA ALA A 301 0.75 -14.35 0.04
C ALA A 301 1.19 -14.41 1.51
N ALA A 302 1.59 -15.60 1.98
CA ALA A 302 2.08 -15.80 3.34
C ALA A 302 3.32 -14.95 3.65
N VAL A 303 4.31 -14.97 2.76
CA VAL A 303 5.55 -14.19 2.90
C VAL A 303 5.27 -12.70 2.78
N ARG A 304 4.42 -12.30 1.82
CA ARG A 304 3.99 -10.91 1.67
C ARG A 304 3.31 -10.38 2.92
N ARG A 305 2.47 -11.19 3.57
CA ARG A 305 1.82 -10.84 4.84
C ARG A 305 2.83 -10.56 5.94
N VAL A 306 3.89 -11.36 6.02
CA VAL A 306 5.00 -11.14 6.96
C VAL A 306 5.72 -9.83 6.63
N ASN A 307 6.07 -9.59 5.37
CA ASN A 307 6.76 -8.37 4.94
C ASN A 307 5.94 -7.11 5.25
N GLU A 308 4.62 -7.14 5.02
CA GLU A 308 3.73 -6.01 5.36
C GLU A 308 3.66 -5.76 6.87
N LEU A 309 3.66 -6.80 7.70
CA LEU A 309 3.78 -6.63 9.14
C LEU A 309 5.13 -6.04 9.53
N VAL A 310 6.24 -6.49 8.93
CA VAL A 310 7.57 -5.90 9.20
C VAL A 310 7.60 -4.41 8.84
N LYS A 311 7.09 -4.02 7.67
CA LYS A 311 6.97 -2.60 7.28
C LYS A 311 6.13 -1.82 8.28
N ARG A 312 4.96 -2.34 8.67
CA ARG A 312 4.08 -1.72 9.68
C ARG A 312 4.79 -1.54 11.02
N ALA A 313 5.56 -2.52 11.45
CA ALA A 313 6.34 -2.46 12.69
C ALA A 313 7.35 -1.31 12.65
N ARG A 314 8.11 -1.17 11.56
CA ARG A 314 9.05 -0.07 11.36
C ARG A 314 8.37 1.28 11.44
N THR A 315 7.25 1.44 10.71
CA THR A 315 6.47 2.68 10.76
C THR A 315 5.96 2.97 12.18
N ALA A 316 5.47 1.97 12.92
CA ALA A 316 5.00 2.14 14.29
C ALA A 316 6.13 2.53 15.25
N LYS A 317 7.33 1.95 15.09
CA LYS A 317 8.54 2.32 15.83
C LYS A 317 8.93 3.77 15.55
N VAL A 318 9.07 4.16 14.28
CA VAL A 318 9.39 5.54 13.88
C VAL A 318 8.38 6.53 14.44
N HIS A 319 7.08 6.23 14.28
CA HIS A 319 5.99 7.02 14.85
C HIS A 319 6.15 7.22 16.36
N SER A 320 6.43 6.15 17.10
CA SER A 320 6.61 6.20 18.55
C SER A 320 7.75 7.14 18.98
N LEU A 321 8.87 7.10 18.25
CA LEU A 321 10.05 7.92 18.53
C LEU A 321 9.80 9.40 18.19
N VAL A 322 9.16 9.66 17.04
CA VAL A 322 8.74 11.01 16.66
C VAL A 322 7.77 11.60 17.69
N CYS A 323 6.74 10.85 18.10
CA CYS A 323 5.79 11.30 19.12
C CYS A 323 6.49 11.62 20.45
N ALA A 324 7.40 10.76 20.90
CA ALA A 324 8.16 10.97 22.12
C ALA A 324 9.08 12.21 22.03
N CYS A 325 9.73 12.42 20.89
CA CYS A 325 10.55 13.60 20.62
C CYS A 325 9.72 14.89 20.69
N LEU A 326 8.60 14.94 19.95
CA LEU A 326 7.67 16.08 19.96
C LEU A 326 7.14 16.36 21.38
N ARG A 327 6.74 15.31 22.11
CA ARG A 327 6.25 15.42 23.49
C ARG A 327 7.27 16.06 24.42
N LYS A 328 8.54 15.67 24.27
CA LYS A 328 9.67 16.11 25.07
C LYS A 328 10.06 17.57 24.80
N MET A 329 9.90 18.03 23.55
CA MET A 329 10.21 19.41 23.15
C MET A 329 9.12 20.42 23.53
N MET A 330 7.96 19.96 24.01
CA MET A 330 6.86 20.83 24.39
C MET A 330 7.01 21.41 25.81
N PRO A 331 6.73 22.71 26.02
CA PRO A 331 6.81 23.33 27.33
C PRO A 331 5.69 22.85 28.27
N ALA A 332 5.97 22.79 29.57
CA ALA A 332 5.02 22.31 30.57
C ALA A 332 3.85 23.28 30.83
N MET A 333 4.11 24.59 30.86
CA MET A 333 3.15 25.62 31.29
C MET A 333 2.75 26.58 30.16
N PHE A 334 3.65 27.47 29.73
CA PHE A 334 3.34 28.58 28.82
C PHE A 334 3.94 28.38 27.42
N GLY A 335 3.35 29.02 26.41
CA GLY A 335 3.89 29.04 25.04
C GLY A 335 3.65 27.78 24.20
N LYS A 336 2.79 26.86 24.66
CA LYS A 336 2.49 25.59 23.98
C LYS A 336 2.06 25.77 22.52
N GLU A 337 1.19 26.75 22.24
CA GLU A 337 0.71 27.00 20.87
C GLU A 337 1.83 27.48 19.95
N LYS A 338 2.66 28.42 20.43
CA LYS A 338 3.80 28.94 19.67
C LYS A 338 4.81 27.83 19.40
N LYS A 339 5.17 27.05 20.42
CA LYS A 339 6.12 25.94 20.26
C LYS A 339 5.56 24.84 19.35
N GLN A 340 4.27 24.52 19.46
CA GLN A 340 3.64 23.55 18.56
C GLN A 340 3.71 24.00 17.10
N LYS A 341 3.40 25.27 16.81
CA LYS A 341 3.55 25.80 15.44
C LYS A 341 4.98 25.71 14.93
N GLU A 342 5.96 26.02 15.78
CA GLU A 342 7.39 25.91 15.47
C GLU A 342 7.83 24.47 15.22
N LEU A 343 7.42 23.51 16.05
CA LEU A 343 7.72 22.09 15.88
C LEU A 343 7.07 21.54 14.62
N LEU A 344 5.81 21.91 14.38
CA LEU A 344 5.11 21.53 13.17
C LEU A 344 5.76 22.12 11.95
N ALA A 345 6.35 23.32 11.99
CA ALA A 345 7.05 23.95 10.87
C ALA A 345 8.39 23.28 10.53
N ASN A 346 9.07 22.70 11.51
CA ASN A 346 10.41 22.11 11.37
C ASN A 346 10.40 20.57 11.43
N LEU A 347 9.32 19.93 11.00
CA LEU A 347 9.12 18.49 11.17
C LEU A 347 10.17 17.64 10.44
N GLU A 348 10.62 18.05 9.26
CA GLU A 348 11.70 17.39 8.49
C GLU A 348 13.00 17.33 9.29
N ILE A 349 13.36 18.45 9.93
CA ILE A 349 14.56 18.57 10.75
C ILE A 349 14.44 17.66 11.98
N ILE A 350 13.26 17.59 12.58
CA ILE A 350 12.97 16.68 13.69
C ILE A 350 13.10 15.23 13.25
N PHE A 351 12.63 14.86 12.05
CA PHE A 351 12.79 13.51 11.50
C PHE A 351 14.27 13.16 11.32
N GLN A 352 15.07 14.07 10.76
CA GLN A 352 16.52 13.87 10.62
C GLN A 352 17.21 13.68 11.97
N ALA A 353 16.85 14.47 12.98
CA ALA A 353 17.40 14.34 14.32
C ALA A 353 17.03 12.99 14.96
N VAL A 354 15.77 12.55 14.84
CA VAL A 354 15.32 11.22 15.32
C VAL A 354 16.02 10.09 14.58
N ALA A 355 16.19 10.22 13.25
CA ALA A 355 16.91 9.24 12.43
C ALA A 355 18.36 9.08 12.90
N GLN A 356 19.05 10.19 13.14
CA GLN A 356 20.43 10.20 13.61
C GLN A 356 20.57 9.67 15.04
N GLU A 357 19.69 10.09 15.96
CA GLU A 357 19.74 9.69 17.38
C GLU A 357 19.51 8.18 17.55
N HIS A 358 18.65 7.59 16.72
CA HIS A 358 18.25 6.19 16.84
C HIS A 358 18.83 5.26 15.76
N GLY A 359 19.66 5.78 14.84
CA GLY A 359 20.26 5.00 13.76
C GLY A 359 19.27 4.45 12.74
N ILE A 360 18.17 5.17 12.49
CA ILE A 360 17.08 4.73 11.61
C ILE A 360 17.29 5.27 10.19
N SER A 361 16.97 4.46 9.18
CA SER A 361 17.01 4.90 7.79
C SER A 361 16.00 6.03 7.53
N PRO A 362 16.38 7.11 6.85
CA PRO A 362 15.44 8.15 6.42
C PRO A 362 14.27 7.60 5.59
N GLY A 363 14.48 6.49 4.87
CA GLY A 363 13.44 5.84 4.07
C GLY A 363 12.32 5.18 4.87
N ASP A 364 12.52 4.94 6.17
CA ASP A 364 11.47 4.40 7.06
C ASP A 364 10.53 5.49 7.60
N PHE A 365 10.88 6.77 7.42
CA PHE A 365 10.05 7.89 7.84
C PHE A 365 8.92 8.15 6.84
N PRO A 366 7.72 8.53 7.31
CA PRO A 366 6.66 8.97 6.42
C PRO A 366 7.02 10.29 5.73
N ASP A 367 6.28 10.61 4.68
CA ASP A 367 6.30 11.95 4.08
C ASP A 367 5.94 13.00 5.14
N ALA A 368 6.83 13.98 5.32
CA ALA A 368 6.73 14.96 6.39
C ALA A 368 5.50 15.86 6.24
N GLU A 369 5.12 16.25 5.03
CA GLU A 369 3.93 17.07 4.78
C GLU A 369 2.66 16.30 5.13
N ILE A 370 2.54 15.04 4.66
CA ILE A 370 1.41 14.19 4.99
C ILE A 370 1.31 13.98 6.51
N TYR A 371 2.44 13.76 7.18
CA TYR A 371 2.45 13.56 8.63
C TYR A 371 2.12 14.85 9.40
N ARG A 372 2.58 16.02 8.92
CA ARG A 372 2.26 17.36 9.45
C ARG A 372 0.77 17.64 9.39
N GLU A 373 0.12 17.38 8.25
CA GLU A 373 -1.33 17.54 8.10
C GLU A 373 -2.10 16.68 9.11
N LYS A 374 -1.66 15.44 9.33
CA LYS A 374 -2.28 14.54 10.31
C LYS A 374 -2.07 15.02 11.75
N LEU A 375 -0.89 15.52 12.09
CA LEU A 375 -0.65 16.16 13.40
C LEU A 375 -1.53 17.41 13.59
N ILE A 376 -1.68 18.25 12.57
CA ILE A 376 -2.56 19.42 12.62
C ILE A 376 -4.00 18.99 12.87
N ARG A 377 -4.49 17.99 12.12
CA ARG A 377 -5.83 17.42 12.32
C ARG A 377 -6.01 16.84 13.73
N TRP A 378 -5.03 16.09 14.21
CA TRP A 378 -5.03 15.46 15.53
C TRP A 378 -5.03 16.51 16.66
N THR A 379 -4.25 17.57 16.52
CA THR A 379 -4.25 18.69 17.49
C THR A 379 -5.50 19.58 17.37
N GLY A 380 -6.12 19.63 16.20
CA GLY A 380 -7.39 20.33 15.97
C GLY A 380 -8.58 19.80 16.78
N THR A 381 -8.49 18.62 17.40
CA THR A 381 -9.55 18.06 18.26
C THR A 381 -9.48 18.54 19.72
N GLY A 382 -8.86 19.70 19.98
CA GLY A 382 -8.59 20.22 21.32
C GLY A 382 -7.40 19.57 22.04
N ARG A 383 -6.64 18.71 21.34
CA ARG A 383 -5.38 18.12 21.82
C ARG A 383 -4.21 19.06 21.48
N ASN A 384 -3.07 18.85 22.11
CA ASN A 384 -1.82 19.52 21.71
C ASN A 384 -0.68 18.50 21.71
N LEU A 385 0.50 18.86 21.22
CA LEU A 385 1.65 17.95 21.23
C LEU A 385 2.08 17.54 22.66
N SER A 386 1.71 18.31 23.69
CA SER A 386 1.88 17.90 25.09
C SER A 386 0.90 16.77 25.51
N SER A 387 -0.06 16.42 24.68
CA SER A 387 -0.97 15.28 24.91
C SER A 387 -0.40 13.98 24.34
N LEU A 388 0.69 14.05 23.57
CA LEU A 388 1.37 12.87 23.06
C LEU A 388 1.97 12.04 24.20
N PRO A 389 2.05 10.71 24.06
CA PRO A 389 2.68 9.86 25.06
C PRO A 389 4.19 10.11 25.15
N LYS A 390 4.76 9.84 26.33
CA LYS A 390 6.22 9.75 26.50
C LYS A 390 6.74 8.44 25.90
N LEU A 391 8.06 8.35 25.69
CA LEU A 391 8.67 7.12 25.20
C LEU A 391 8.42 5.94 26.15
N ASN A 392 7.67 4.96 25.69
CA ASN A 392 7.53 3.67 26.35
C ASN A 392 8.59 2.68 25.83
N LYS A 393 9.74 2.61 26.53
CA LYS A 393 10.88 1.77 26.14
C LYS A 393 10.55 0.27 26.12
N GLU A 394 9.65 -0.19 27.00
CA GLU A 394 9.26 -1.59 27.08
C GLU A 394 8.44 -2.02 25.86
N LEU A 395 7.50 -1.19 25.39
CA LEU A 395 6.73 -1.49 24.18
C LEU A 395 7.61 -1.47 22.92
N VAL A 396 8.54 -0.51 22.82
CA VAL A 396 9.49 -0.47 21.70
C VAL A 396 10.39 -1.70 21.72
N LYS A 397 10.97 -2.04 22.88
CA LYS A 397 11.81 -3.24 23.03
C LYS A 397 11.06 -4.52 22.66
N ARG A 398 9.79 -4.65 23.08
CA ARG A 398 8.97 -5.81 22.73
C ARG A 398 8.76 -5.95 21.22
N LEU A 399 8.60 -4.83 20.50
CA LEU A 399 8.50 -4.85 19.04
C LEU A 399 9.83 -5.23 18.40
N ASP A 400 10.94 -4.68 18.90
CA ASP A 400 12.30 -4.99 18.43
C ASP A 400 12.63 -6.48 18.62
N ASP A 401 12.40 -7.02 19.82
CA ASP A 401 12.62 -8.43 20.15
C ASP A 401 11.80 -9.37 19.26
N CYS A 402 10.55 -8.98 18.96
CA CYS A 402 9.67 -9.70 18.06
C CYS A 402 10.22 -9.73 16.63
N LEU A 403 10.71 -8.60 16.11
CA LEU A 403 11.25 -8.52 14.76
C LEU A 403 12.58 -9.27 14.62
N ALA A 404 13.41 -9.26 15.67
CA ALA A 404 14.70 -9.94 15.69
C ALA A 404 14.58 -11.46 15.90
N ASN A 405 13.57 -11.94 16.63
CA ASN A 405 13.50 -13.34 17.05
C ASN A 405 12.22 -14.07 16.59
N ASP A 406 11.05 -13.50 16.87
CA ASP A 406 9.76 -14.18 16.64
C ASP A 406 9.45 -14.30 15.14
N ILE A 407 9.51 -13.19 14.39
CA ILE A 407 9.23 -13.18 12.94
C ILE A 407 10.17 -14.12 12.15
N PRO A 408 11.51 -14.09 12.37
CA PRO A 408 12.42 -15.03 11.69
C PRO A 408 12.14 -16.49 12.03
N ALA A 409 11.77 -16.80 13.28
CA ALA A 409 11.40 -18.15 13.68
C ALA A 409 10.15 -18.66 12.95
N LEU A 410 9.17 -17.77 12.68
CA LEU A 410 7.95 -18.10 11.94
C LEU A 410 8.18 -18.36 10.44
N LEU A 411 9.24 -17.81 9.86
CA LEU A 411 9.56 -18.00 8.44
C LEU A 411 10.32 -19.31 8.16
N ARG A 412 11.09 -19.84 9.13
CA ARG A 412 11.89 -21.07 8.94
C ARG A 412 11.09 -22.28 8.41
N PRO A 413 9.86 -22.56 8.88
CA PRO A 413 9.07 -23.69 8.36
C PRO A 413 8.58 -23.51 6.93
N LEU A 414 8.47 -22.27 6.43
CA LEU A 414 8.09 -21.97 5.05
C LEU A 414 9.28 -22.13 4.10
N ALA A 415 10.48 -21.81 4.59
CA ALA A 415 11.75 -21.93 3.88
C ALA A 415 12.09 -23.39 3.54
N MET A 416 11.97 -24.28 4.52
CA MET A 416 12.33 -25.70 4.35
C MET A 416 11.38 -26.51 3.43
N GLY A 417 10.34 -25.88 2.86
CA GLY A 417 9.38 -26.52 1.96
C GLY A 417 9.60 -26.24 0.46
N ASN A 418 10.46 -25.28 0.09
CA ASN A 418 10.77 -24.94 -1.31
C ASN A 418 12.29 -24.99 -1.50
N GLU A 419 12.79 -26.01 -2.21
CA GLU A 419 14.20 -26.08 -2.58
C GLU A 419 14.56 -24.89 -3.50
N GLY A 420 15.22 -23.89 -2.92
CA GLY A 420 16.02 -22.88 -3.63
C GLY A 420 15.27 -21.65 -4.12
N ASN A 421 14.92 -20.70 -3.24
CA ASN A 421 14.31 -19.47 -3.70
C ASN A 421 14.97 -18.19 -3.16
N GLU A 422 15.18 -17.21 -4.06
CA GLU A 422 15.67 -15.86 -3.80
C GLU A 422 14.87 -15.09 -2.73
N TRP A 423 13.60 -15.43 -2.51
CA TRP A 423 12.74 -14.78 -1.50
C TRP A 423 13.20 -15.03 -0.06
N GLU A 424 13.84 -16.16 0.24
CA GLU A 424 14.43 -16.38 1.56
C GLU A 424 15.54 -15.38 1.82
N ARG A 425 16.40 -15.15 0.81
CA ARG A 425 17.46 -14.14 0.88
C ARG A 425 16.86 -12.76 1.00
N GLU A 426 15.78 -12.45 0.28
CA GLU A 426 15.17 -11.12 0.29
C GLU A 426 14.43 -10.81 1.60
N SER A 427 13.66 -11.76 2.14
CA SER A 427 13.03 -11.63 3.46
C SER A 427 14.06 -11.64 4.59
N MET A 428 15.07 -12.51 4.54
CA MET A 428 16.17 -12.47 5.52
C MET A 428 17.01 -11.20 5.39
N ASN A 429 17.23 -10.66 4.18
CA ASN A 429 17.90 -9.38 3.99
C ASN A 429 17.08 -8.23 4.56
N MET A 430 15.74 -8.22 4.39
CA MET A 430 14.90 -7.22 5.04
C MET A 430 14.96 -7.31 6.57
N ILE A 431 15.00 -8.51 7.13
CA ILE A 431 15.15 -8.71 8.58
C ILE A 431 16.56 -8.31 9.05
N GLN A 432 17.61 -8.62 8.29
CA GLN A 432 18.99 -8.25 8.63
C GLN A 432 19.23 -6.74 8.49
N GLN A 433 18.66 -6.09 7.48
CA GLN A 433 18.67 -4.63 7.35
C GLN A 433 17.99 -3.91 8.51
N TYR A 434 17.05 -4.58 9.20
CA TYR A 434 16.43 -4.02 10.40
C TYR A 434 17.39 -3.95 11.60
N ASP A 435 18.32 -4.91 11.70
CA ASP A 435 19.27 -5.02 12.81
C ASP A 435 20.60 -4.26 12.54
N GLN A 436 20.76 -3.67 11.34
CA GLN A 436 21.95 -2.90 10.99
C GLN A 436 21.74 -1.39 11.17
N PRO A 437 22.66 -0.69 11.87
CA PRO A 437 22.67 0.76 11.90
C PRO A 437 22.93 1.31 10.48
N ALA A 438 22.16 2.30 10.05
CA ALA A 438 22.25 2.87 8.71
C ALA A 438 23.69 3.32 8.36
N HIS A 439 24.26 2.79 7.27
CA HIS A 439 25.50 3.33 6.69
C HIS A 439 25.23 4.72 6.06
N SER A 440 26.06 5.68 6.43
CA SER A 440 25.92 7.12 6.16
C SER A 440 26.21 7.52 4.70
N SER A 441 25.46 7.02 3.71
CA SER A 441 25.71 7.37 2.30
C SER A 441 24.57 8.11 1.59
N ALA A 442 23.50 8.50 2.30
CA ALA A 442 22.32 9.13 1.67
C ALA A 442 22.17 10.65 1.92
N PHE A 443 23.11 11.30 2.60
CA PHE A 443 23.13 12.76 2.74
C PHE A 443 24.00 13.39 1.66
N ASP A 444 23.51 13.39 0.43
CA ASP A 444 24.11 14.20 -0.64
C ASP A 444 23.00 14.95 -1.39
N VAL A 445 22.37 15.89 -0.68
CA VAL A 445 21.59 16.98 -1.29
C VAL A 445 21.87 18.27 -0.52
N SER A 446 22.36 19.26 -1.26
CA SER A 446 22.77 20.61 -0.86
C SER A 446 21.92 21.27 0.23
N THR A 447 22.45 21.43 1.44
CA THR A 447 22.14 22.53 2.39
C THR A 447 23.09 22.44 3.60
N GLN A 448 24.18 23.23 3.60
CA GLN A 448 25.01 23.38 4.81
C GLN A 448 24.21 24.04 5.95
N ASP A 449 23.28 24.94 5.65
CA ASP A 449 22.46 25.64 6.67
C ASP A 449 21.45 24.72 7.38
N GLN A 450 20.84 23.76 6.68
CA GLN A 450 19.88 22.82 7.32
C GLN A 450 20.58 21.84 8.25
N ASN A 451 21.85 21.54 7.99
CA ASN A 451 22.63 20.61 8.81
C ASN A 451 23.04 21.25 10.15
N GLU A 452 23.33 22.55 10.19
CA GLU A 452 23.57 23.28 11.45
C GLU A 452 22.32 23.34 12.32
N ASP A 453 21.16 23.65 11.73
CA ASP A 453 19.88 23.65 12.45
C ASP A 453 19.51 22.24 12.93
N ALA A 454 19.71 21.20 12.12
CA ALA A 454 19.49 19.81 12.53
C ALA A 454 20.41 19.40 13.68
N LEU A 455 21.69 19.80 13.65
CA LEU A 455 22.63 19.58 14.74
C LEU A 455 22.24 20.35 16.01
N ALA A 456 21.77 21.59 15.88
CA ALA A 456 21.27 22.39 17.00
C ALA A 456 20.00 21.78 17.61
N TRP A 457 19.08 21.29 16.79
CA TRP A 457 17.87 20.59 17.23
C TRP A 457 18.18 19.22 17.83
N ALA A 458 19.12 18.46 17.27
CA ALA A 458 19.62 17.21 17.84
C ALA A 458 20.36 17.45 19.16
N SER A 459 21.04 18.59 19.30
CA SER A 459 21.65 19.02 20.57
C SER A 459 20.59 19.39 21.60
N LEU A 460 19.55 20.14 21.22
CA LEU A 460 18.38 20.45 22.06
C LEU A 460 17.63 19.18 22.49
N ALA A 461 17.42 18.25 21.57
CA ALA A 461 16.79 16.96 21.85
C ALA A 461 17.65 16.13 22.83
N ARG A 462 18.98 16.12 22.67
CA ARG A 462 19.93 15.48 23.60
C ARG A 462 20.00 16.16 24.97
N GLN A 463 19.98 17.49 25.03
CA GLN A 463 19.93 18.23 26.29
C GLN A 463 18.60 18.00 27.04
N ALA A 464 17.50 17.88 26.32
CA ALA A 464 16.24 17.44 26.90
C ALA A 464 16.26 15.94 27.28
N ALA A 465 17.15 15.12 26.69
CA ALA A 465 17.31 13.68 26.99
C ALA A 465 18.09 13.44 28.27
N GLY A 466 19.08 14.30 28.53
CA GLY A 466 20.02 14.16 29.65
C GLY A 466 19.47 14.58 31.00
N LYS A 467 18.25 15.14 31.10
CA LYS A 467 17.61 15.44 32.39
C LYS A 467 16.68 14.29 32.79
N SER A 468 17.28 13.21 33.26
CA SER A 468 16.66 12.33 34.26
C SER A 468 17.07 12.84 35.64
N ASP A 469 16.06 13.31 36.36
CA ASP A 469 16.02 13.65 37.79
C ASP A 469 16.77 14.91 38.29
N GLU A 470 16.03 15.61 39.16
CA GLU A 470 16.37 16.73 40.06
C GLU A 470 16.53 18.14 39.44
N ASP A 471 15.47 18.95 39.68
CA ASP A 471 15.36 20.41 39.74
C ASP A 471 16.39 21.29 39.00
N GLY A 472 15.88 22.11 38.06
CA GLY A 472 16.60 23.32 37.65
C GLY A 472 16.21 23.82 36.26
N ASP A 473 15.62 25.01 36.25
CA ASP A 473 15.17 25.81 35.12
C ASP A 473 16.17 25.85 33.94
N VAL A 474 15.67 25.87 32.71
CA VAL A 474 16.51 25.96 31.49
C VAL A 474 16.72 27.44 31.15
N SER A 475 17.95 27.93 31.19
CA SER A 475 18.31 29.27 30.69
C SER A 475 18.32 29.31 29.15
N TRP A 476 17.56 30.24 28.57
CA TRP A 476 17.24 30.34 27.13
C TRP A 476 18.02 31.42 26.36
N GLU A 477 19.16 31.89 26.85
CA GLU A 477 19.87 33.01 26.19
C GLU A 477 20.65 32.62 24.92
N GLY A 478 20.96 31.33 24.71
CA GLY A 478 21.72 30.85 23.54
C GLY A 478 20.91 30.62 22.25
N VAL A 479 19.57 30.65 22.29
CA VAL A 479 18.71 30.22 21.15
C VAL A 479 18.26 31.39 20.26
N LYS A 480 18.48 32.64 20.68
CA LYS A 480 18.11 33.83 19.89
C LYS A 480 19.04 34.11 18.69
N SER A 481 20.15 33.39 18.55
CA SER A 481 21.11 33.60 17.45
C SER A 481 20.85 32.74 16.20
N LEU A 482 19.99 31.71 16.28
CA LEU A 482 19.70 30.77 15.17
C LEU A 482 18.47 31.18 14.32
N HIS A 483 17.93 32.38 14.52
CA HIS A 483 16.90 32.95 13.64
C HIS A 483 17.47 34.10 12.82
N ARG A 484 17.93 33.80 11.60
CA ARG A 484 17.85 34.77 10.50
C ARG A 484 16.73 34.34 9.57
N PRO A 485 15.59 35.06 9.49
CA PRO A 485 14.66 34.82 8.41
C PRO A 485 15.37 35.14 7.09
N ALA A 486 15.32 34.21 6.14
CA ALA A 486 15.74 34.45 4.77
C ALA A 486 14.98 35.68 4.24
N LYS A 487 15.68 36.80 4.06
CA LYS A 487 15.10 37.97 3.39
C LYS A 487 14.92 37.60 1.92
N HIS A 488 13.67 37.42 1.50
CA HIS A 488 13.31 37.43 0.09
C HIS A 488 13.87 38.70 -0.57
N HIS A 489 14.83 38.54 -1.47
CA HIS A 489 15.21 39.59 -2.42
C HIS A 489 14.13 39.67 -3.50
N GLN A 490 13.26 40.66 -3.40
CA GLN A 490 12.55 41.20 -4.57
C GLN A 490 13.54 42.07 -5.36
N PRO A 491 13.70 41.88 -6.68
CA PRO A 491 14.49 42.80 -7.48
C PRO A 491 13.66 44.07 -7.72
N SER A 492 14.15 45.20 -7.21
CA SER A 492 13.59 46.52 -7.45
C SER A 492 13.79 46.91 -8.92
N GLN A 493 12.68 47.07 -9.64
CA GLN A 493 12.65 47.91 -10.84
C GLN A 493 12.79 49.37 -10.42
N GLY A 494 13.78 50.05 -10.96
CA GLY A 494 13.98 51.48 -10.81
C GLY A 494 14.91 51.96 -11.92
N GLY A 495 14.33 52.53 -12.97
CA GLY A 495 15.08 53.18 -14.03
C GLY A 495 15.65 54.51 -13.58
N HIS A 496 16.83 54.86 -14.09
CA HIS A 496 17.11 56.21 -14.57
C HIS A 496 18.30 56.19 -15.55
N PHE A 497 18.14 57.03 -16.57
CA PHE A 497 19.02 57.36 -17.68
C PHE A 497 20.43 57.82 -17.29
N ASP A 498 21.44 57.43 -18.07
CA ASP A 498 22.37 58.32 -18.82
C ASP A 498 23.33 57.42 -19.65
N ARG A 499 23.24 57.37 -20.98
CA ARG A 499 23.81 58.22 -22.05
C ARG A 499 25.35 58.12 -22.18
N GLU A 500 25.78 57.87 -23.43
CA GLU A 500 27.14 57.99 -24.02
C GLU A 500 28.11 56.81 -23.73
N GLN A 501 28.85 56.18 -24.65
CA GLN A 501 29.33 56.42 -26.04
C GLN A 501 29.64 55.03 -26.67
N ARG A 502 29.21 54.74 -27.91
CA ARG A 502 29.99 54.63 -29.18
C ARG A 502 31.20 53.67 -29.23
N SER A 503 31.28 53.00 -30.40
CA SER A 503 32.34 52.13 -31.00
C SER A 503 32.61 50.80 -30.29
N GLU A 504 32.66 49.65 -30.96
CA GLU A 504 32.86 49.29 -32.38
C GLU A 504 32.10 48.00 -32.72
#